data_AF-A0A840CDX6-F1
#
_entry.id   AF-A0A840CDX6-F1
#
_cell.length_a   1.000
_cell.length_b   1.000
_cell.length_c   1.000
_cell.angle_alpha   90.00
_cell.angle_beta   90.00
_cell.angle_gamma   90.00
#
_symmetry.space_group_name_H-M   'P 1'
#
loop_
_entity.id
_entity.type
_entity.pdbx_description
1 polymer ?
#
loop_
_entity_poly.entity_id
_entity_poly.type
_entity_poly.pdbx_seq_one_letter_code
_entity_poly.pdbx_strand_id
1 'polypeptide(L)'
;MKEKIVVHSSEESLVIIPKESNIINLRKKAIDSISNLLDVENIAQIIYIDDKFDIESQKEEYKARLIKLKHEKKYLKSEEFDDLDWDAPTPKFETDIAKLWEKSEDKSALLLEICSHDKNDEDANVIPALEIERYFGNRIKLMTPDEWVADKHNSIVALEKDQRVICLFDFEFQNGSPLVCRSNGALLAKNILDKKRLADKVVCGIFSHKFTEEQEDEYRELYCSQYKIKKDLFYTISKFRFAFDPQIIGFLEGIKNLLLLKYVELLKVESLKLLSKSNKRATTKIQNISPKTFNQIIQKSSVKEGVWEVNTLFRLYGILSKVENFNMISDKEIRKKFNESIRRIRGIDIVDTGYTSNIKNQQLIDLRTSELYISGSILNKLHLPLANGDIFEIKGKEYMLLVQPCNLALRSTGSRSNEYDNAFLLPIKLFKKEELNHTKHEVHTPSNASGKILCAHFSDFKILSLNFLDLTVFNEEGRSIIDMKNPQLVNDVIHTPWKKRYHEIQKSLVVLENTINSFKYVENNIILQVSQIDAELKVLAEALKSPAKKEEALRNMQPLREKRKHLIDHLKTIESSVYSIDNFETFKISNLESYDIANRIFSFDIKRVKHYKSPYSDDLLQKFMLYLSRNAFEHDFTS
;
A
#
# COMPACT_ATOMS: atom_id res chain seq x y z
N MET A 1 0.06 -34.05 -15.29
CA MET A 1 0.72 -34.55 -16.53
C MET A 1 2.14 -34.95 -16.16
N LYS A 2 2.55 -36.20 -16.43
CA LYS A 2 3.80 -36.80 -15.92
C LYS A 2 4.93 -36.89 -16.96
N GLU A 3 4.70 -36.52 -18.21
CA GLU A 3 5.70 -36.67 -19.28
C GLU A 3 6.14 -35.33 -19.88
N LYS A 4 7.42 -35.28 -20.27
CA LYS A 4 8.06 -34.15 -20.95
C LYS A 4 7.50 -34.04 -22.37
N ILE A 5 6.84 -32.92 -22.69
CA ILE A 5 6.38 -32.65 -24.05
C ILE A 5 7.40 -31.73 -24.71
N VAL A 6 8.00 -32.20 -25.81
CA VAL A 6 8.84 -31.37 -26.67
C VAL A 6 8.01 -31.02 -27.90
N VAL A 7 7.65 -29.74 -28.03
CA VAL A 7 6.96 -29.24 -29.22
C VAL A 7 8.02 -28.71 -30.18
N HIS A 8 8.16 -29.37 -31.32
CA HIS A 8 9.05 -28.93 -32.39
C HIS A 8 8.28 -28.00 -33.34
N SER A 9 8.74 -26.75 -33.46
CA SER A 9 8.42 -25.88 -34.59
C SER A 9 9.66 -25.73 -35.47
N SER A 10 9.48 -25.31 -36.72
CA SER A 10 10.53 -25.27 -37.75
C SER A 10 11.76 -24.42 -37.41
N GLU A 11 11.72 -23.60 -36.35
CA GLU A 11 12.86 -22.78 -35.94
C GLU A 11 13.20 -22.86 -34.43
N GLU A 12 12.33 -23.36 -33.53
CA GLU A 12 12.66 -23.58 -32.11
C GLU A 12 11.90 -24.77 -31.49
N SER A 13 12.56 -25.46 -30.55
CA SER A 13 11.95 -26.51 -29.71
C SER A 13 11.53 -25.95 -28.35
N LEU A 14 10.22 -25.95 -28.08
CA LEU A 14 9.66 -25.60 -26.77
C LEU A 14 9.57 -26.86 -25.91
N VAL A 15 10.31 -26.89 -24.80
CA VAL A 15 10.27 -27.96 -23.82
C VAL A 15 9.29 -27.59 -22.71
N ILE A 16 8.14 -28.26 -22.68
CA ILE A 16 7.16 -28.11 -21.60
C ILE A 16 7.49 -29.12 -20.50
N ILE A 17 7.99 -28.61 -19.38
CA ILE A 17 8.36 -29.40 -18.20
C ILE A 17 7.11 -29.58 -17.30
N PRO A 18 6.74 -30.81 -16.91
CA PRO A 18 5.58 -31.05 -16.06
C PRO A 18 5.73 -30.42 -14.67
N LYS A 19 4.64 -29.84 -14.13
CA LYS A 19 4.59 -29.06 -12.87
C LYS A 19 5.20 -29.80 -11.67
N GLU A 20 5.01 -31.11 -11.56
CA GLU A 20 5.58 -31.96 -10.49
C GLU A 20 7.12 -32.06 -10.55
N SER A 21 7.70 -32.16 -11.75
CA SER A 21 9.17 -32.23 -11.92
C SER A 21 9.86 -30.90 -11.61
N ASN A 22 9.16 -29.77 -11.77
CA ASN A 22 9.66 -28.44 -11.38
C ASN A 22 9.69 -28.30 -9.85
N ILE A 23 8.65 -28.77 -9.15
CA ILE A 23 8.58 -28.71 -7.67
C ILE A 23 9.70 -29.51 -7.01
N ILE A 24 9.98 -30.74 -7.47
CA ILE A 24 11.06 -31.58 -6.90
C ILE A 24 12.42 -30.89 -7.05
N ASN A 25 12.71 -30.30 -8.21
CA ASN A 25 13.94 -29.57 -8.44
C ASN A 25 14.05 -28.32 -7.57
N LEU A 26 12.95 -27.57 -7.39
CA LEU A 26 12.90 -26.41 -6.50
C LEU A 26 13.10 -26.80 -5.04
N ARG A 27 12.52 -27.93 -4.58
CA ARG A 27 12.73 -28.46 -3.23
C ARG A 27 14.19 -28.84 -3.00
N LYS A 28 14.81 -29.55 -3.94
CA LYS A 28 16.24 -29.88 -3.86
C LYS A 28 17.11 -28.63 -3.78
N LYS A 29 16.86 -27.65 -4.66
CA LYS A 29 17.55 -26.35 -4.63
C LYS A 29 17.37 -25.66 -3.27
N ALA A 30 16.18 -25.70 -2.68
CA ALA A 30 15.93 -25.09 -1.38
C ALA A 30 16.75 -25.76 -0.26
N ILE A 31 16.86 -27.09 -0.24
CA ILE A 31 17.68 -27.84 0.74
C ILE A 31 19.16 -27.47 0.59
N ASP A 32 19.66 -27.43 -0.65
CA ASP A 32 21.04 -27.02 -0.94
C ASP A 32 21.30 -25.57 -0.50
N SER A 33 20.33 -24.67 -0.73
CA SER A 33 20.37 -23.27 -0.27
C SER A 33 20.36 -23.14 1.25
N ILE A 34 19.55 -23.94 1.98
CA ILE A 34 19.60 -23.96 3.45
C ILE A 34 20.99 -24.41 3.92
N SER A 35 21.52 -25.49 3.36
CA SER A 35 22.86 -25.99 3.71
C SER A 35 23.93 -24.92 3.50
N ASN A 36 23.88 -24.20 2.37
CA ASN A 36 24.75 -23.07 2.09
C ASN A 36 24.59 -21.94 3.13
N LEU A 37 23.36 -21.57 3.50
CA LEU A 37 23.11 -20.58 4.55
C LEU A 37 23.71 -20.98 5.90
N LEU A 38 23.55 -22.25 6.28
CA LEU A 38 24.14 -22.78 7.51
C LEU A 38 25.66 -22.69 7.45
N ASP A 39 26.28 -23.07 6.34
CA ASP A 39 27.74 -23.06 6.17
C ASP A 39 28.31 -21.62 6.17
N VAL A 40 27.66 -20.68 5.46
CA VAL A 40 28.04 -19.25 5.42
C VAL A 40 28.05 -18.62 6.82
N GLU A 41 27.09 -19.02 7.65
CA GLU A 41 26.97 -18.52 9.03
C GLU A 41 27.65 -19.43 10.07
N ASN A 42 28.43 -20.43 9.65
CA ASN A 42 29.13 -21.39 10.51
C ASN A 42 28.20 -22.06 11.54
N ILE A 43 27.05 -22.54 11.06
CA ILE A 43 26.03 -23.23 11.84
C ILE A 43 26.21 -24.73 11.68
N ALA A 44 26.50 -25.40 12.79
CA ALA A 44 26.75 -26.83 12.82
C ALA A 44 25.49 -27.62 12.43
N GLN A 45 24.36 -27.31 13.07
CA GLN A 45 23.09 -28.00 12.87
C GLN A 45 21.89 -27.14 13.27
N ILE A 46 20.69 -27.62 12.94
CA ILE A 46 19.42 -27.13 13.45
C ILE A 46 18.99 -28.08 14.57
N ILE A 47 18.64 -27.54 15.74
CA ILE A 47 17.95 -28.30 16.80
C ILE A 47 16.50 -27.85 16.78
N TYR A 48 15.58 -28.76 16.50
CA TYR A 48 14.15 -28.50 16.53
C TYR A 48 13.55 -29.20 17.75
N ILE A 49 12.86 -28.40 18.58
CA ILE A 49 12.23 -28.82 19.81
C ILE A 49 10.72 -28.77 19.65
N ASP A 50 10.07 -29.94 19.70
CA ASP A 50 8.63 -30.10 19.49
C ASP A 50 8.11 -31.32 20.27
N ASP A 51 6.94 -31.24 20.90
CA ASP A 51 6.34 -32.38 21.59
C ASP A 51 5.81 -33.44 20.62
N LYS A 52 5.56 -33.05 19.37
CA LYS A 52 5.12 -33.95 18.29
C LYS A 52 6.19 -34.93 17.82
N PHE A 53 7.42 -34.89 18.33
CA PHE A 53 8.38 -35.98 18.06
C PHE A 53 8.07 -37.26 18.84
N ASP A 54 7.27 -37.19 19.91
CA ASP A 54 6.73 -38.40 20.56
C ASP A 54 5.55 -38.93 19.73
N ILE A 55 5.87 -39.71 18.70
CA ILE A 55 4.91 -40.29 17.77
C ILE A 55 3.88 -41.17 18.49
N GLU A 56 4.28 -41.88 19.54
CA GLU A 56 3.34 -42.76 20.26
C GLU A 56 2.26 -41.96 20.99
N SER A 57 2.63 -40.79 21.52
CA SER A 57 1.67 -39.85 22.11
C SER A 57 0.66 -39.27 21.10
N GLN A 58 0.91 -39.40 19.79
CA GLN A 58 0.02 -38.92 18.72
C GLN A 58 -1.01 -39.96 18.26
N LYS A 59 -1.07 -41.14 18.88
CA LYS A 59 -2.01 -42.20 18.49
C LYS A 59 -3.48 -41.78 18.56
N GLU A 60 -3.87 -41.00 19.56
CA GLU A 60 -5.25 -40.52 19.70
C GLU A 60 -5.60 -39.46 18.64
N GLU A 61 -4.63 -38.61 18.27
CA GLU A 61 -4.75 -37.64 17.19
C GLU A 61 -4.96 -38.36 15.84
N TYR A 62 -4.15 -39.40 15.58
CA TYR A 62 -4.28 -40.27 14.42
C TYR A 62 -5.70 -40.87 14.29
N LYS A 63 -6.23 -41.43 15.40
CA LYS A 63 -7.59 -41.98 15.42
C LYS A 63 -8.65 -40.91 15.14
N ALA A 64 -8.58 -39.78 15.82
CA ALA A 64 -9.53 -38.69 15.68
C ALA A 64 -9.61 -38.19 14.23
N ARG A 65 -8.46 -38.04 13.55
CA ARG A 65 -8.40 -37.62 12.15
C ARG A 65 -9.03 -38.62 11.19
N LEU A 66 -8.78 -39.92 11.34
CA LEU A 66 -9.41 -40.93 10.48
C LEU A 66 -10.92 -41.03 10.68
N ILE A 67 -11.40 -40.88 11.92
CA ILE A 67 -12.84 -40.82 12.20
C ILE A 67 -13.47 -39.59 11.54
N LYS A 68 -12.80 -38.43 11.60
CA LYS A 68 -13.24 -37.21 10.90
C LYS A 68 -13.33 -37.42 9.39
N LEU A 69 -12.29 -37.97 8.77
CA LEU A 69 -12.27 -38.28 7.33
C LEU A 69 -13.41 -39.23 6.93
N LYS A 70 -13.70 -40.23 7.77
CA LYS A 70 -14.84 -41.13 7.58
C LYS A 70 -16.17 -40.38 7.60
N HIS A 71 -16.38 -39.51 8.60
CA HIS A 71 -17.62 -38.72 8.71
C HIS A 71 -17.81 -37.76 7.54
N GLU A 72 -16.73 -37.18 7.04
CA GLU A 72 -16.72 -36.27 5.88
C GLU A 72 -16.76 -36.98 4.52
N LYS A 73 -16.70 -38.32 4.50
CA LYS A 73 -16.62 -39.16 3.30
C LYS A 73 -15.41 -38.84 2.40
N LYS A 74 -14.30 -38.42 3.01
CA LYS A 74 -13.01 -38.14 2.35
C LYS A 74 -12.04 -39.30 2.58
N TYR A 75 -12.28 -40.41 1.91
CA TYR A 75 -11.53 -41.64 2.15
C TYR A 75 -10.15 -41.59 1.49
N LEU A 76 -9.13 -42.07 2.21
CA LEU A 76 -7.81 -42.33 1.66
C LEU A 76 -7.86 -43.54 0.72
N LYS A 77 -7.06 -43.53 -0.34
CA LYS A 77 -7.04 -44.55 -1.42
C LYS A 77 -5.65 -45.15 -1.65
N SER A 78 -4.78 -45.00 -0.67
CA SER A 78 -3.42 -45.53 -0.69
C SER A 78 -3.41 -46.97 -0.20
N GLU A 79 -2.40 -47.73 -0.65
CA GLU A 79 -2.25 -49.16 -0.38
C GLU A 79 -2.24 -49.45 1.14
N GLU A 80 -1.72 -48.52 1.94
CA GLU A 80 -1.64 -48.58 3.39
C GLU A 80 -3.02 -48.50 4.09
N PHE A 81 -4.02 -47.90 3.44
CA PHE A 81 -5.36 -47.67 3.99
C PHE A 81 -6.47 -48.50 3.30
N ASP A 82 -6.13 -49.29 2.29
CA ASP A 82 -7.07 -50.13 1.53
C ASP A 82 -7.76 -51.20 2.40
N ASP A 83 -7.06 -51.68 3.44
CA ASP A 83 -7.58 -52.67 4.40
C ASP A 83 -8.63 -52.07 5.37
N LEU A 84 -8.84 -50.75 5.39
CA LEU A 84 -9.82 -50.10 6.27
C LEU A 84 -11.24 -50.16 5.69
N ASP A 85 -12.15 -50.74 6.46
CA ASP A 85 -13.59 -50.74 6.15
C ASP A 85 -14.21 -49.38 6.49
N TRP A 86 -14.15 -48.45 5.53
CA TRP A 86 -14.70 -47.09 5.66
C TRP A 86 -16.22 -47.05 5.89
N ASP A 87 -16.95 -48.13 5.57
CA ASP A 87 -18.41 -48.22 5.76
C ASP A 87 -18.80 -48.98 7.05
N ALA A 88 -17.83 -49.53 7.80
CA ALA A 88 -18.06 -50.19 9.09
C ALA A 88 -18.72 -49.28 10.15
N PRO A 89 -19.45 -49.83 11.13
CA PRO A 89 -19.84 -49.08 12.33
C PRO A 89 -18.61 -48.52 13.07
N THR A 90 -18.72 -47.32 13.68
CA THR A 90 -17.61 -46.61 14.35
C THR A 90 -16.78 -47.48 15.31
N PRO A 91 -17.37 -48.32 16.19
CA PRO A 91 -16.58 -49.17 17.09
C PRO A 91 -15.69 -50.20 16.38
N LYS A 92 -16.18 -50.75 15.25
CA LYS A 92 -15.41 -51.67 14.40
C LYS A 92 -14.29 -50.90 13.70
N PHE A 93 -14.61 -49.72 13.15
CA PHE A 93 -13.64 -48.86 12.48
C PHE A 93 -12.51 -48.40 13.40
N GLU A 94 -12.81 -47.98 14.63
CA GLU A 94 -11.79 -47.62 15.65
C GLU A 94 -10.84 -48.79 15.97
N THR A 95 -11.39 -50.01 16.01
CA THR A 95 -10.60 -51.22 16.23
C THR A 95 -9.65 -51.47 15.04
N ASP A 96 -10.13 -51.28 13.82
CA ASP A 96 -9.35 -51.48 12.61
C ASP A 96 -8.26 -50.41 12.45
N ILE A 97 -8.56 -49.14 12.79
CA ILE A 97 -7.58 -48.05 12.87
C ILE A 97 -6.48 -48.37 13.89
N ALA A 98 -6.86 -48.83 15.08
CA ALA A 98 -5.89 -49.17 16.13
C ALA A 98 -5.00 -50.34 15.71
N LYS A 99 -5.54 -51.36 15.04
CA LYS A 99 -4.75 -52.47 14.49
C LYS A 99 -3.76 -51.99 13.42
N LEU A 100 -4.19 -51.09 12.53
CA LEU A 100 -3.32 -50.52 11.51
C LEU A 100 -2.14 -49.75 12.14
N TRP A 101 -2.40 -48.97 13.18
CA TRP A 101 -1.36 -48.28 13.95
C TRP A 101 -0.34 -49.23 14.57
N GLU A 102 -0.81 -50.30 15.23
CA GLU A 102 0.09 -51.26 15.89
C GLU A 102 0.87 -52.13 14.91
N LYS A 103 0.30 -52.42 13.74
CA LYS A 103 0.95 -53.23 12.69
C LYS A 103 2.02 -52.44 11.93
N SER A 104 1.90 -51.12 11.87
CA SER A 104 2.81 -50.28 11.08
C SER A 104 4.14 -50.03 11.80
N GLU A 105 5.23 -50.25 11.07
CA GLU A 105 6.59 -49.92 11.53
C GLU A 105 6.89 -48.42 11.38
N ASP A 106 6.35 -47.76 10.34
CA ASP A 106 6.50 -46.32 10.09
C ASP A 106 5.20 -45.57 10.39
N LYS A 107 4.90 -45.43 11.68
CA LYS A 107 3.73 -44.70 12.20
C LYS A 107 3.73 -43.22 11.77
N SER A 108 4.91 -42.62 11.60
CA SER A 108 5.07 -41.24 11.14
C SER A 108 4.61 -41.05 9.68
N ALA A 109 4.94 -41.99 8.79
CA ALA A 109 4.48 -41.97 7.41
C ALA A 109 2.95 -42.08 7.31
N LEU A 110 2.34 -42.97 8.10
CA LEU A 110 0.88 -43.10 8.15
C LEU A 110 0.19 -41.79 8.55
N LEU A 111 0.69 -41.14 9.61
CA LEU A 111 0.11 -39.88 10.08
C LEU A 111 0.35 -38.73 9.08
N LEU A 112 1.53 -38.68 8.45
CA LEU A 112 1.85 -37.66 7.45
C LEU A 112 0.92 -37.74 6.24
N GLU A 113 0.58 -38.96 5.81
CA GLU A 113 -0.33 -39.18 4.71
C GLU A 113 -1.75 -38.68 5.00
N ILE A 114 -2.25 -38.97 6.21
CA ILE A 114 -3.55 -38.45 6.68
C ILE A 114 -3.54 -36.92 6.67
N CYS A 115 -2.50 -36.31 7.24
CA CYS A 115 -2.38 -34.86 7.31
C CYS A 115 -2.24 -34.19 5.94
N SER A 116 -1.59 -34.86 4.99
CA SER A 116 -1.38 -34.31 3.64
C SER A 116 -2.65 -34.34 2.78
N HIS A 117 -3.68 -35.10 3.18
CA HIS A 117 -4.90 -35.31 2.41
C HIS A 117 -5.91 -34.16 2.52
N ASP A 118 -6.16 -33.64 3.73
CA ASP A 118 -7.21 -32.66 3.99
C ASP A 118 -6.70 -31.20 4.02
N LYS A 119 -5.41 -31.01 4.33
CA LYS A 119 -4.71 -29.70 4.37
C LYS A 119 -5.45 -28.64 5.19
N ASN A 120 -5.81 -28.98 6.42
CA ASN A 120 -6.42 -28.06 7.39
C ASN A 120 -5.36 -27.43 8.32
N ASP A 121 -5.72 -26.36 9.02
CA ASP A 121 -4.79 -25.61 9.89
C ASP A 121 -4.15 -26.47 11.00
N GLU A 122 -4.85 -27.52 11.46
CA GLU A 122 -4.31 -28.44 12.48
C GLU A 122 -3.18 -29.31 11.91
N ASP A 123 -3.21 -29.62 10.60
CA ASP A 123 -2.14 -30.36 9.92
C ASP A 123 -0.82 -29.59 9.95
N ALA A 124 -0.87 -28.25 9.89
CA ALA A 124 0.33 -27.42 9.93
C ALA A 124 1.09 -27.56 11.26
N ASN A 125 0.42 -27.93 12.35
CA ASN A 125 1.09 -28.19 13.63
C ASN A 125 1.97 -29.45 13.59
N VAL A 126 1.54 -30.47 12.85
CA VAL A 126 2.08 -31.84 12.91
C VAL A 126 3.04 -32.13 11.76
N ILE A 127 2.71 -31.71 10.53
CA ILE A 127 3.49 -32.01 9.31
C ILE A 127 4.99 -31.71 9.47
N PRO A 128 5.42 -30.55 10.01
CA PRO A 128 6.84 -30.27 10.15
C PRO A 128 7.57 -31.31 11.02
N ALA A 129 6.96 -31.78 12.11
CA ALA A 129 7.58 -32.76 12.98
C ALA A 129 7.76 -34.13 12.31
N LEU A 130 6.88 -34.48 11.35
CA LEU A 130 6.89 -35.78 10.68
C LEU A 130 7.84 -35.86 9.47
N GLU A 131 8.09 -34.75 8.79
CA GLU A 131 8.79 -34.78 7.49
C GLU A 131 10.15 -34.06 7.51
N ILE A 132 10.39 -33.11 8.43
CA ILE A 132 11.54 -32.22 8.37
C ILE A 132 12.89 -32.96 8.39
N GLU A 133 13.00 -34.08 9.11
CA GLU A 133 14.22 -34.89 9.16
C GLU A 133 14.61 -35.44 7.79
N ARG A 134 13.63 -35.80 6.94
CA ARG A 134 13.85 -36.33 5.60
C ARG A 134 14.57 -35.34 4.68
N TYR A 135 14.49 -34.04 4.98
CA TYR A 135 15.11 -32.97 4.20
C TYR A 135 16.54 -32.63 4.63
N PHE A 136 16.88 -32.82 5.91
CA PHE A 136 18.15 -32.34 6.47
C PHE A 136 19.07 -33.43 7.00
N GLY A 137 18.57 -34.65 7.21
CA GLY A 137 19.35 -35.78 7.74
C GLY A 137 20.20 -35.37 8.95
N ASN A 138 21.51 -35.60 8.89
CA ASN A 138 22.41 -35.33 10.01
C ASN A 138 22.61 -33.83 10.34
N ARG A 139 22.08 -32.90 9.53
CA ARG A 139 22.15 -31.44 9.81
C ARG A 139 20.98 -30.95 10.67
N ILE A 140 20.04 -31.83 11.04
CA ILE A 140 18.99 -31.54 12.01
C ILE A 140 19.01 -32.54 13.17
N LYS A 141 18.75 -32.06 14.37
CA LYS A 141 18.56 -32.86 15.58
C LYS A 141 17.16 -32.57 16.12
N LEU A 142 16.31 -33.59 16.13
CA LEU A 142 14.96 -33.52 16.69
C LEU A 142 15.01 -33.86 18.19
N MET A 143 14.29 -33.10 19.01
CA MET A 143 14.23 -33.32 20.45
C MET A 143 12.84 -33.00 20.99
N THR A 144 12.31 -33.86 21.84
CA THR A 144 11.16 -33.51 22.68
C THR A 144 11.57 -32.44 23.71
N PRO A 145 10.61 -31.69 24.29
CA PRO A 145 10.92 -30.73 25.34
C PRO A 145 11.62 -31.35 26.57
N ASP A 146 11.26 -32.59 26.92
CA ASP A 146 11.87 -33.32 28.03
C ASP A 146 13.33 -33.70 27.72
N GLU A 147 13.62 -34.17 26.49
CA GLU A 147 14.99 -34.44 26.05
C GLU A 147 15.85 -33.17 26.02
N TRP A 148 15.27 -32.04 25.60
CA TRP A 148 15.96 -30.74 25.60
C TRP A 148 16.41 -30.33 27.01
N VAL A 149 15.54 -30.52 28.00
CA VAL A 149 15.86 -30.23 29.41
C VAL A 149 16.90 -31.22 29.93
N ALA A 150 16.79 -32.50 29.59
CA ALA A 150 17.71 -33.56 30.00
C ALA A 150 19.13 -33.38 29.42
N ASP A 151 19.25 -32.88 28.18
CA ASP A 151 20.55 -32.57 27.53
C ASP A 151 21.35 -31.52 28.31
N LYS A 152 20.71 -30.69 29.16
CA LYS A 152 21.35 -29.61 29.93
C LYS A 152 22.20 -28.67 29.06
N HIS A 153 21.82 -28.51 27.78
CA HIS A 153 22.53 -27.73 26.77
C HIS A 153 23.93 -28.25 26.40
N ASN A 154 24.24 -29.52 26.68
CA ASN A 154 25.49 -30.16 26.27
C ASN A 154 25.73 -30.03 24.76
N SER A 155 24.65 -30.14 23.96
CA SER A 155 24.69 -29.99 22.50
C SER A 155 25.20 -28.61 22.03
N ILE A 156 25.12 -27.58 22.88
CA ILE A 156 25.61 -26.21 22.59
C ILE A 156 26.97 -25.96 23.21
N VAL A 157 27.20 -26.48 24.42
CA VAL A 157 28.48 -26.35 25.12
C VAL A 157 29.60 -27.02 24.31
N ALA A 158 29.30 -28.14 23.67
CA ALA A 158 30.24 -28.91 22.85
C ALA A 158 30.66 -28.24 21.53
N LEU A 159 29.97 -27.17 21.09
CA LEU A 159 30.31 -26.48 19.84
C LEU A 159 31.70 -25.84 19.90
N GLU A 160 32.44 -25.90 18.78
CA GLU A 160 33.76 -25.29 18.65
C GLU A 160 33.71 -23.76 18.75
N LYS A 161 34.88 -23.14 18.74
CA LYS A 161 35.00 -21.68 18.73
C LYS A 161 34.39 -21.13 17.44
N ASP A 162 33.55 -20.10 17.57
CA ASP A 162 32.85 -19.42 16.47
C ASP A 162 31.78 -20.25 15.74
N GLN A 163 31.54 -21.51 16.15
CA GLN A 163 30.41 -22.32 15.68
C GLN A 163 29.12 -21.95 16.41
N ARG A 164 28.00 -22.03 15.68
CA ARG A 164 26.66 -21.74 16.18
C ARG A 164 25.68 -22.87 15.89
N VAL A 165 24.52 -22.80 16.52
CA VAL A 165 23.38 -23.69 16.27
C VAL A 165 22.12 -22.86 16.06
N ILE A 166 21.20 -23.33 15.22
CA ILE A 166 19.83 -22.82 15.20
C ILE A 166 19.00 -23.63 16.19
N CYS A 167 18.25 -22.98 17.07
CA CYS A 167 17.26 -23.64 17.91
C CYS A 167 15.87 -23.17 17.48
N LEU A 168 15.04 -24.08 16.99
CA LEU A 168 13.63 -23.84 16.68
C LEU A 168 12.78 -24.45 17.79
N PHE A 169 11.99 -23.63 18.47
CA PHE A 169 11.08 -24.09 19.52
C PHE A 169 9.64 -24.02 19.03
N ASP A 170 8.92 -25.13 19.06
CA ASP A 170 7.47 -25.05 19.00
C ASP A 170 6.94 -24.26 20.19
N PHE A 171 5.85 -23.51 19.96
CA PHE A 171 5.29 -22.68 21.01
C PHE A 171 4.50 -23.49 22.04
N GLU A 172 3.74 -24.50 21.64
CA GLU A 172 2.81 -25.23 22.51
C GLU A 172 3.26 -26.67 22.78
N PHE A 173 3.57 -26.97 24.03
CA PHE A 173 3.80 -28.34 24.46
C PHE A 173 2.51 -28.88 25.10
N GLN A 174 1.83 -29.80 24.41
CA GLN A 174 0.60 -30.45 24.86
C GLN A 174 0.90 -31.72 25.66
N ASN A 175 1.96 -32.44 25.28
CA ASN A 175 2.42 -33.67 25.93
C ASN A 175 3.79 -33.43 26.58
N GLY A 176 3.86 -33.38 27.91
CA GLY A 176 5.14 -33.21 28.60
C GLY A 176 5.09 -33.64 30.06
N SER A 177 6.25 -33.99 30.61
CA SER A 177 6.40 -34.29 32.03
C SER A 177 5.95 -33.11 32.92
N PRO A 178 5.69 -33.32 34.24
CA PRO A 178 5.35 -32.25 35.18
C PRO A 178 6.36 -31.08 35.21
N LEU A 179 7.60 -31.30 34.75
CA LEU A 179 8.67 -30.31 34.66
C LEU A 179 8.46 -29.29 33.52
N VAL A 180 7.71 -29.66 32.47
CA VAL A 180 7.46 -28.81 31.28
C VAL A 180 6.00 -28.37 31.18
N CYS A 181 5.09 -28.97 31.95
CA CYS A 181 3.63 -28.72 31.96
C CYS A 181 3.17 -27.25 32.20
N ARG A 182 4.09 -26.31 32.46
CA ARG A 182 3.83 -24.85 32.56
C ARG A 182 4.76 -23.98 31.72
N SER A 183 5.64 -24.58 30.93
CA SER A 183 6.58 -23.87 30.06
C SER A 183 6.10 -23.96 28.61
N ASN A 184 6.40 -22.95 27.82
CA ASN A 184 6.16 -22.91 26.38
C ASN A 184 7.49 -22.65 25.64
N GLY A 185 7.49 -22.73 24.31
CA GLY A 185 8.70 -22.53 23.52
C GLY A 185 9.42 -21.21 23.79
N ALA A 186 8.65 -20.13 24.00
CA ALA A 186 9.21 -18.82 24.30
C ALA A 186 9.96 -18.80 25.65
N LEU A 187 9.45 -19.49 26.67
CA LEU A 187 10.12 -19.61 27.97
C LEU A 187 11.41 -20.43 27.86
N LEU A 188 11.43 -21.51 27.06
CA LEU A 188 12.65 -22.28 26.80
C LEU A 188 13.69 -21.44 26.04
N ALA A 189 13.26 -20.71 25.02
CA ALA A 189 14.09 -19.74 24.29
C ALA A 189 14.68 -18.68 25.23
N LYS A 190 13.87 -18.11 26.12
CA LYS A 190 14.34 -17.15 27.11
C LYS A 190 15.43 -17.72 28.03
N ASN A 191 15.21 -18.93 28.54
CA ASN A 191 16.13 -19.58 29.49
C ASN A 191 17.55 -19.76 28.92
N ILE A 192 17.68 -19.96 27.61
CA ILE A 192 18.98 -20.05 26.94
C ILE A 192 19.55 -18.68 26.57
N LEU A 193 18.70 -17.75 26.13
CA LEU A 193 19.11 -16.40 25.72
C LEU A 193 19.55 -15.53 26.90
N ASP A 194 19.03 -15.77 28.12
CA ASP A 194 19.48 -15.08 29.34
C ASP A 194 20.92 -15.52 29.76
N LYS A 195 21.36 -16.70 29.32
CA LYS A 195 22.71 -17.22 29.57
C LYS A 195 23.68 -16.69 28.51
N LYS A 196 24.27 -15.51 28.73
CA LYS A 196 25.18 -14.82 27.77
C LYS A 196 26.18 -15.73 27.04
N ARG A 197 26.85 -16.65 27.76
CA ARG A 197 27.84 -17.57 27.15
C ARG A 197 27.24 -18.51 26.10
N LEU A 198 25.97 -18.88 26.25
CA LEU A 198 25.24 -19.73 25.31
C LEU A 198 24.54 -18.91 24.24
N ALA A 199 24.00 -17.73 24.59
CA ALA A 199 23.28 -16.86 23.66
C ALA A 199 24.10 -16.49 22.42
N ASP A 200 25.42 -16.25 22.56
CA ASP A 200 26.29 -15.94 21.42
C ASP A 200 26.46 -17.12 20.44
N LYS A 201 26.23 -18.36 20.90
CA LYS A 201 26.31 -19.59 20.10
C LYS A 201 24.97 -19.99 19.48
N VAL A 202 23.88 -19.28 19.76
CA VAL A 202 22.52 -19.71 19.42
C VAL A 202 21.83 -18.68 18.54
N VAL A 203 21.19 -19.17 17.49
CA VAL A 203 20.23 -18.42 16.67
C VAL A 203 18.85 -18.99 16.97
N CYS A 204 17.95 -18.19 17.56
CA CYS A 204 16.71 -18.69 18.13
C CYS A 204 15.49 -18.37 17.26
N GLY A 205 14.70 -19.39 16.91
CA GLY A 205 13.40 -19.26 16.26
C GLY A 205 12.28 -19.83 17.14
N ILE A 206 11.11 -19.19 17.13
CA ILE A 206 9.86 -19.79 17.60
C ILE A 206 9.10 -20.25 16.37
N PHE A 207 8.95 -21.56 16.19
CA PHE A 207 8.38 -22.18 15.00
C PHE A 207 7.00 -22.75 15.31
N SER A 208 5.92 -22.05 14.96
CA SER A 208 4.58 -22.38 15.48
C SER A 208 3.47 -22.26 14.43
N HIS A 209 2.40 -23.03 14.63
CA HIS A 209 1.16 -22.96 13.86
C HIS A 209 0.15 -21.93 14.42
N LYS A 210 0.47 -21.23 15.51
CA LYS A 210 -0.43 -20.24 16.14
C LYS A 210 -0.63 -18.96 15.32
N PHE A 211 0.18 -18.76 14.29
CA PHE A 211 0.18 -17.58 13.45
C PHE A 211 0.57 -17.94 12.01
N THR A 212 0.00 -17.22 11.05
CA THR A 212 0.35 -17.34 9.64
C THR A 212 1.61 -16.54 9.32
N GLU A 213 2.06 -16.60 8.06
CA GLU A 213 3.23 -15.83 7.60
C GLU A 213 3.05 -14.31 7.80
N GLU A 214 1.85 -13.78 7.53
CA GLU A 214 1.52 -12.36 7.66
C GLU A 214 1.65 -11.84 9.10
N GLN A 215 1.52 -12.74 10.07
CA GLN A 215 1.45 -12.45 11.50
C GLN A 215 2.76 -12.68 12.24
N GLU A 216 3.83 -13.12 11.55
CA GLU A 216 5.11 -13.42 12.19
C GLU A 216 5.64 -12.23 13.00
N ASP A 217 5.74 -11.05 12.38
CA ASP A 217 6.25 -9.85 13.04
C ASP A 217 5.37 -9.41 14.24
N GLU A 218 4.04 -9.50 14.11
CA GLU A 218 3.08 -9.17 15.18
C GLU A 218 3.30 -10.08 16.40
N TYR A 219 3.38 -11.38 16.18
CA TYR A 219 3.62 -12.36 17.25
C TYR A 219 5.02 -12.23 17.85
N ARG A 220 6.02 -11.83 17.05
CA ARG A 220 7.35 -11.52 17.59
C ARG A 220 7.26 -10.37 18.59
N GLU A 221 6.54 -9.29 18.26
CA GLU A 221 6.36 -8.15 19.16
C GLU A 221 5.57 -8.51 20.43
N LEU A 222 4.51 -9.32 20.26
CA LEU A 222 3.73 -9.86 21.37
C LEU A 222 4.62 -10.67 22.34
N TYR A 223 5.41 -11.60 21.81
CA TYR A 223 6.27 -12.46 22.61
C TYR A 223 7.47 -11.71 23.21
N CYS A 224 8.01 -10.71 22.52
CA CYS A 224 9.00 -9.79 23.11
C CYS A 224 8.45 -9.17 24.41
N SER A 225 7.22 -8.66 24.35
CA SER A 225 6.58 -7.97 25.46
C SER A 225 6.18 -8.91 26.59
N GLN A 226 5.55 -10.04 26.25
CA GLN A 226 5.03 -11.02 27.22
C GLN A 226 6.14 -11.76 27.97
N TYR A 227 7.19 -12.20 27.26
CA TYR A 227 8.25 -13.02 27.82
C TYR A 227 9.52 -12.22 28.16
N LYS A 228 9.56 -10.93 27.82
CA LYS A 228 10.69 -10.00 28.05
C LYS A 228 11.97 -10.44 27.33
N ILE A 229 11.85 -11.06 26.16
CA ILE A 229 12.98 -11.40 25.29
C ILE A 229 13.27 -10.19 24.39
N LYS A 230 14.53 -9.89 24.14
CA LYS A 230 14.89 -8.79 23.24
C LYS A 230 14.60 -9.16 21.78
N LYS A 231 14.10 -8.19 21.02
CA LYS A 231 13.70 -8.34 19.61
C LYS A 231 14.79 -8.80 18.64
N ASP A 232 16.06 -8.58 19.00
CA ASP A 232 17.22 -8.93 18.19
C ASP A 232 17.74 -10.35 18.46
N LEU A 233 17.13 -11.08 19.40
CA LEU A 233 17.58 -12.39 19.85
C LEU A 233 16.73 -13.56 19.34
N PHE A 234 15.53 -13.30 18.81
CA PHE A 234 14.70 -14.36 18.24
C PHE A 234 13.79 -13.88 17.11
N TYR A 235 13.44 -14.81 16.23
CA TYR A 235 12.46 -14.61 15.16
C TYR A 235 11.30 -15.59 15.32
N THR A 236 10.13 -15.25 14.80
CA THR A 236 8.94 -16.11 14.74
C THR A 236 8.81 -16.65 13.32
N ILE A 237 8.69 -17.96 13.17
CA ILE A 237 8.54 -18.64 11.89
C ILE A 237 7.22 -19.40 11.94
N SER A 238 6.36 -19.16 10.97
CA SER A 238 5.08 -19.83 10.85
C SER A 238 5.28 -21.26 10.33
N LYS A 239 4.68 -22.25 10.99
CA LYS A 239 4.68 -23.65 10.50
C LYS A 239 3.98 -23.79 9.15
N PHE A 240 3.08 -22.88 8.80
CA PHE A 240 2.43 -22.81 7.50
C PHE A 240 3.43 -22.62 6.34
N ARG A 241 4.58 -21.99 6.61
CA ARG A 241 5.67 -21.87 5.62
C ARG A 241 6.20 -23.23 5.17
N PHE A 242 6.12 -24.26 6.02
CA PHE A 242 6.62 -25.61 5.75
C PHE A 242 5.50 -26.58 5.37
N ALA A 243 4.34 -26.50 6.03
CA ALA A 243 3.29 -27.50 5.91
C ALA A 243 2.61 -27.52 4.53
N PHE A 244 2.43 -26.36 3.90
CA PHE A 244 1.72 -26.22 2.63
C PHE A 244 2.62 -25.69 1.53
N ASP A 245 2.28 -25.96 0.26
CA ASP A 245 3.02 -25.48 -0.93
C ASP A 245 3.29 -23.98 -0.81
N PRO A 246 4.56 -23.51 -0.82
CA PRO A 246 5.73 -24.16 -1.40
C PRO A 246 6.63 -24.99 -0.45
N GLN A 247 6.11 -25.42 0.71
CA GLN A 247 6.77 -26.26 1.72
C GLN A 247 8.19 -25.76 2.09
N ILE A 248 9.22 -26.58 1.87
CA ILE A 248 10.62 -26.29 2.21
C ILE A 248 11.13 -24.93 1.66
N ILE A 249 10.56 -24.43 0.56
CA ILE A 249 10.91 -23.14 -0.05
C ILE A 249 10.47 -21.98 0.85
N GLY A 250 9.24 -22.04 1.37
CA GLY A 250 8.74 -21.02 2.31
C GLY A 250 9.50 -21.09 3.63
N PHE A 251 9.82 -22.29 4.10
CA PHE A 251 10.63 -22.48 5.30
C PHE A 251 12.06 -21.93 5.15
N LEU A 252 12.70 -22.13 4.00
CA LEU A 252 14.00 -21.53 3.68
C LEU A 252 13.97 -19.99 3.82
N GLU A 253 12.92 -19.32 3.34
CA GLU A 253 12.75 -17.87 3.53
C GLU A 253 12.66 -17.51 5.03
N GLY A 254 11.94 -18.29 5.82
CA GLY A 254 11.87 -18.12 7.28
C GLY A 254 13.24 -18.26 7.95
N ILE A 255 14.03 -19.27 7.58
CA ILE A 255 15.41 -19.46 8.08
C ILE A 255 16.32 -18.31 7.65
N LYS A 256 16.22 -17.86 6.40
CA LYS A 256 16.96 -16.70 5.89
C LYS A 256 16.65 -15.45 6.73
N ASN A 257 15.38 -15.16 6.99
CA ASN A 257 14.95 -14.03 7.83
C ASN A 257 15.45 -14.13 9.28
N LEU A 258 15.41 -15.33 9.85
CA LEU A 258 15.97 -15.60 11.18
C LEU A 258 17.49 -15.30 11.24
N LEU A 259 18.25 -15.68 10.21
CA LEU A 259 19.69 -15.41 10.14
C LEU A 259 20.00 -13.92 9.91
N LEU A 260 19.18 -13.24 9.12
CA LEU A 260 19.31 -11.81 8.86
C LEU A 260 19.04 -10.95 10.11
N LEU A 261 18.15 -11.39 10.99
CA LEU A 261 17.63 -10.63 12.12
C LEU A 261 18.71 -9.86 12.90
N LYS A 262 19.73 -10.58 13.38
CA LYS A 262 20.79 -10.00 14.22
C LYS A 262 21.51 -8.85 13.52
N TYR A 263 21.84 -9.02 12.24
CA TYR A 263 22.60 -8.04 11.47
C TYR A 263 21.73 -6.85 11.06
N VAL A 264 20.46 -7.09 10.72
CA VAL A 264 19.49 -6.04 10.41
C VAL A 264 19.20 -5.19 11.64
N GLU A 265 18.94 -5.81 12.79
CA GLU A 265 18.71 -5.06 14.04
C GLU A 265 19.96 -4.32 14.51
N LEU A 266 21.15 -4.92 14.38
CA LEU A 266 22.40 -4.21 14.64
C LEU A 266 22.57 -2.98 13.73
N LEU A 267 22.32 -3.12 12.44
CA LEU A 267 22.38 -2.01 11.48
C LEU A 267 21.37 -0.92 11.82
N LYS A 268 20.14 -1.27 12.20
CA LYS A 268 19.12 -0.31 12.66
C LYS A 268 19.59 0.44 13.91
N VAL A 269 20.11 -0.27 14.92
CA VAL A 269 20.60 0.33 16.16
C VAL A 269 21.76 1.29 15.91
N GLU A 270 22.75 0.90 15.12
CA GLU A 270 23.88 1.77 14.78
C GLU A 270 23.45 2.97 13.93
N SER A 271 22.49 2.78 13.01
CA SER A 271 21.85 3.86 12.24
C SER A 271 21.16 4.88 13.15
N LEU A 272 20.33 4.43 14.09
CA LEU A 272 19.62 5.31 15.02
C LEU A 272 20.59 6.10 15.92
N LYS A 273 21.67 5.46 16.41
CA LYS A 273 22.71 6.14 17.19
C LYS A 273 23.40 7.23 16.37
N LEU A 274 23.75 6.94 15.11
CA LEU A 274 24.39 7.89 14.21
C LEU A 274 23.47 9.07 13.90
N LEU A 275 22.23 8.79 13.48
CA LEU A 275 21.23 9.80 13.12
C LEU A 275 20.89 10.69 14.32
N SER A 276 20.75 10.13 15.52
CA SER A 276 20.51 10.91 16.74
C SER A 276 21.66 11.88 17.04
N LYS A 277 22.92 11.42 16.94
CA LYS A 277 24.10 12.28 17.13
C LYS A 277 24.21 13.35 16.05
N SER A 278 23.98 12.99 14.80
CA SER A 278 23.97 13.90 13.65
C SER A 278 22.91 14.99 13.83
N ASN A 279 21.67 14.60 14.16
CA ASN A 279 20.59 15.54 14.38
C ASN A 279 20.88 16.51 15.53
N LYS A 280 21.48 16.03 16.64
CA LYS A 280 21.93 16.92 17.73
C LYS A 280 22.92 17.98 17.22
N ARG A 281 23.89 17.61 16.37
CA ARG A 281 24.84 18.56 15.78
C ARG A 281 24.16 19.55 14.82
N ALA A 282 23.23 19.07 13.99
CA ALA A 282 22.46 19.93 13.10
C ALA A 282 21.63 20.96 13.90
N THR A 283 20.99 20.54 14.99
CA THR A 283 20.26 21.44 15.89
C THR A 283 21.18 22.46 16.55
N THR A 284 22.36 22.07 17.04
CA THR A 284 23.35 23.02 17.58
C THR A 284 23.80 24.03 16.52
N LYS A 285 23.97 23.60 15.27
CA LYS A 285 24.28 24.53 14.16
C LYS A 285 23.16 25.55 13.96
N ILE A 286 21.89 25.13 13.97
CA ILE A 286 20.75 26.06 13.90
C ILE A 286 20.75 27.04 15.07
N GLN A 287 20.96 26.55 16.30
CA GLN A 287 21.03 27.39 17.51
C GLN A 287 22.12 28.45 17.44
N ASN A 288 23.23 28.15 16.77
CA ASN A 288 24.36 29.07 16.63
C ASN A 288 24.22 30.05 15.44
N ILE A 289 23.15 29.95 14.63
CA ILE A 289 22.90 30.93 13.56
C ILE A 289 22.51 32.26 14.22
N SER A 290 23.25 33.32 13.90
CA SER A 290 22.93 34.66 14.43
C SER A 290 21.51 35.10 14.06
N PRO A 291 20.81 35.90 14.89
CA PRO A 291 19.48 36.40 14.57
C PRO A 291 19.39 37.11 13.21
N LYS A 292 20.43 37.88 12.84
CA LYS A 292 20.51 38.55 11.52
C LYS A 292 20.54 37.56 10.38
N THR A 293 21.37 36.52 10.49
CA THR A 293 21.50 35.48 9.46
C THR A 293 20.24 34.63 9.38
N PHE A 294 19.66 34.27 10.53
CA PHE A 294 18.42 33.49 10.59
C PHE A 294 17.27 34.25 9.93
N ASN A 295 17.10 35.54 10.23
CA ASN A 295 16.11 36.41 9.60
C ASN A 295 16.34 36.53 8.07
N GLN A 296 17.60 36.61 7.63
CA GLN A 296 17.93 36.65 6.21
C GLN A 296 17.55 35.36 5.47
N ILE A 297 17.78 34.19 6.08
CA ILE A 297 17.54 32.86 5.49
C ILE A 297 16.08 32.46 5.56
N ILE A 298 15.36 32.81 6.64
CA ILE A 298 13.99 32.34 6.84
C ILE A 298 12.98 33.34 6.30
N GLN A 299 13.07 34.61 6.70
CA GLN A 299 12.03 35.60 6.38
C GLN A 299 12.29 36.25 5.02
N LYS A 300 13.47 36.85 4.84
CA LYS A 300 13.74 37.71 3.67
C LYS A 300 13.77 36.94 2.34
N SER A 301 14.37 35.75 2.31
CA SER A 301 14.36 34.90 1.11
C SER A 301 12.98 34.31 0.85
N SER A 302 12.25 33.87 1.87
CA SER A 302 10.89 33.35 1.70
C SER A 302 9.95 34.37 1.07
N VAL A 303 9.95 35.61 1.58
CA VAL A 303 9.16 36.71 1.02
C VAL A 303 9.57 37.01 -0.43
N LYS A 304 10.87 36.96 -0.74
CA LYS A 304 11.39 37.17 -2.09
C LYS A 304 10.96 36.06 -3.06
N GLU A 305 10.95 34.81 -2.60
CA GLU A 305 10.62 33.62 -3.39
C GLU A 305 9.12 33.30 -3.40
N GLY A 306 8.31 33.95 -2.56
CA GLY A 306 6.87 33.69 -2.44
C GLY A 306 6.55 32.35 -1.77
N VAL A 307 7.48 31.82 -0.97
CA VAL A 307 7.34 30.53 -0.27
C VAL A 307 7.06 30.73 1.21
N TRP A 308 6.42 29.75 1.84
CA TRP A 308 6.18 29.77 3.28
C TRP A 308 7.48 29.63 4.08
N GLU A 309 7.66 30.45 5.11
CA GLU A 309 8.86 30.50 5.96
C GLU A 309 9.19 29.16 6.61
N VAL A 310 8.17 28.38 7.00
CA VAL A 310 8.37 27.05 7.61
C VAL A 310 8.95 26.06 6.60
N ASN A 311 8.62 26.16 5.31
CA ASN A 311 9.25 25.34 4.28
C ASN A 311 10.75 25.64 4.18
N THR A 312 11.13 26.91 4.27
CA THR A 312 12.54 27.32 4.27
C THR A 312 13.26 26.85 5.53
N LEU A 313 12.58 26.82 6.68
CA LEU A 313 13.10 26.24 7.92
C LEU A 313 13.36 24.73 7.77
N PHE A 314 12.41 23.97 7.22
CA PHE A 314 12.60 22.53 6.96
C PHE A 314 13.71 22.27 5.95
N ARG A 315 13.82 23.11 4.91
CA ARG A 315 14.93 23.04 3.94
C ARG A 315 16.28 23.30 4.61
N LEU A 316 16.38 24.33 5.46
CA LEU A 316 17.59 24.63 6.23
C LEU A 316 17.98 23.43 7.11
N TYR A 317 17.03 22.88 7.87
CA TYR A 317 17.26 21.69 8.68
C TYR A 317 17.71 20.50 7.82
N GLY A 318 17.05 20.24 6.69
CA GLY A 318 17.40 19.16 5.77
C GLY A 318 18.82 19.27 5.23
N ILE A 319 19.26 20.48 4.86
CA ILE A 319 20.64 20.75 4.43
C ILE A 319 21.63 20.42 5.56
N LEU A 320 21.38 20.95 6.76
CA LEU A 320 22.29 20.76 7.90
C LEU A 320 22.34 19.29 8.37
N SER A 321 21.18 18.62 8.45
CA SER A 321 21.09 17.21 8.80
C SER A 321 21.82 16.35 7.77
N LYS A 322 21.66 16.61 6.46
CA LYS A 322 22.37 15.87 5.40
C LYS A 322 23.89 16.03 5.53
N VAL A 323 24.38 17.24 5.75
CA VAL A 323 25.81 17.50 5.93
C VAL A 323 26.35 16.78 7.17
N GLU A 324 25.65 16.87 8.30
CA GLU A 324 26.09 16.20 9.53
C GLU A 324 26.02 14.67 9.43
N ASN A 325 25.08 14.11 8.67
CA ASN A 325 25.03 12.68 8.39
C ASN A 325 26.31 12.24 7.65
N PHE A 326 26.72 13.00 6.62
CA PHE A 326 27.97 12.72 5.90
C PHE A 326 29.22 12.91 6.78
N ASN A 327 29.24 13.93 7.65
CA ASN A 327 30.35 14.12 8.57
C ASN A 327 30.45 12.96 9.57
N MET A 328 29.34 12.47 10.11
CA MET A 328 29.32 11.32 11.03
C MET A 328 29.77 10.03 10.37
N ILE A 329 29.23 9.73 9.18
CA ILE A 329 29.64 8.55 8.43
C ILE A 329 31.03 8.73 7.78
N SER A 330 31.70 9.87 7.91
CA SER A 330 33.07 10.02 7.42
C SER A 330 34.11 9.35 8.34
N ASP A 331 33.74 9.07 9.59
CA ASP A 331 34.58 8.36 10.55
C ASP A 331 34.83 6.91 10.09
N LYS A 332 36.11 6.51 10.09
CA LYS A 332 36.55 5.21 9.59
C LYS A 332 35.98 4.04 10.40
N GLU A 333 35.97 4.15 11.73
CA GLU A 333 35.50 3.07 12.60
C GLU A 333 33.98 2.92 12.54
N ILE A 334 33.26 4.04 12.42
CA ILE A 334 31.80 4.02 12.21
C ILE A 334 31.49 3.35 10.85
N ARG A 335 32.13 3.77 9.76
CA ARG A 335 31.91 3.14 8.43
C ARG A 335 32.22 1.67 8.44
N LYS A 336 33.31 1.26 9.09
CA LYS A 336 33.71 -0.14 9.16
C LYS A 336 32.59 -1.00 9.77
N LYS A 337 31.95 -0.54 10.86
CA LYS A 337 30.81 -1.23 11.49
C LYS A 337 29.61 -1.35 10.54
N PHE A 338 29.24 -0.27 9.87
CA PHE A 338 28.12 -0.30 8.90
C PHE A 338 28.41 -1.25 7.75
N ASN A 339 29.58 -1.13 7.13
CA ASN A 339 29.99 -1.97 6.00
C ASN A 339 30.07 -3.44 6.39
N GLU A 340 30.48 -3.76 7.63
CA GLU A 340 30.49 -5.12 8.13
C GLU A 340 29.08 -5.71 8.23
N SER A 341 28.12 -5.00 8.84
CA SER A 341 26.72 -5.43 8.89
C SER A 341 26.12 -5.57 7.50
N ILE A 342 26.34 -4.60 6.61
CA ILE A 342 25.84 -4.62 5.22
C ILE A 342 26.44 -5.81 4.46
N ARG A 343 27.73 -6.08 4.62
CA ARG A 343 28.40 -7.22 3.98
C ARG A 343 27.81 -8.55 4.45
N ARG A 344 27.56 -8.71 5.77
CA ARG A 344 26.92 -9.91 6.32
C ARG A 344 25.49 -10.09 5.80
N ILE A 345 24.69 -9.02 5.83
CA ILE A 345 23.33 -9.01 5.29
C ILE A 345 23.34 -9.44 3.82
N ARG A 346 24.18 -8.82 2.98
CA ARG A 346 24.28 -9.17 1.55
C ARG A 346 24.74 -10.61 1.32
N GLY A 347 25.64 -11.12 2.16
CA GLY A 347 26.13 -12.50 2.07
C GLY A 347 25.05 -13.54 2.32
N ILE A 348 24.08 -13.24 3.19
CA ILE A 348 22.89 -14.07 3.41
C ILE A 348 21.83 -13.80 2.32
N ASP A 349 21.62 -12.53 1.97
CA ASP A 349 20.54 -12.12 1.09
C ASP A 349 20.72 -12.57 -0.37
N ILE A 350 21.96 -12.75 -0.81
CA ILE A 350 22.28 -13.26 -2.16
C ILE A 350 21.81 -14.70 -2.39
N VAL A 351 21.54 -15.46 -1.32
CA VAL A 351 20.97 -16.80 -1.45
C VAL A 351 19.52 -16.67 -1.92
N ASP A 352 19.31 -17.04 -3.17
CA ASP A 352 18.00 -17.13 -3.79
C ASP A 352 17.21 -18.28 -3.18
N THR A 353 16.06 -17.93 -2.59
CA THR A 353 15.16 -18.90 -1.98
C THR A 353 14.17 -19.46 -2.99
N GLY A 354 13.96 -18.79 -4.14
CA GLY A 354 12.87 -19.09 -5.06
C GLY A 354 11.48 -18.78 -4.48
N TYR A 355 11.41 -18.22 -3.27
CA TYR A 355 10.17 -17.86 -2.61
C TYR A 355 9.64 -16.54 -3.17
N THR A 356 8.41 -16.55 -3.67
CA THR A 356 7.70 -15.34 -4.07
C THR A 356 6.53 -15.14 -3.13
N SER A 357 6.67 -14.20 -2.20
CA SER A 357 5.56 -13.88 -1.29
C SER A 357 4.42 -13.20 -2.04
N ASN A 358 3.20 -13.71 -1.86
CA ASN A 358 1.97 -13.04 -2.32
C ASN A 358 1.47 -12.00 -1.31
N ILE A 359 2.14 -11.87 -0.17
CA ILE A 359 1.75 -11.00 0.93
C ILE A 359 2.23 -9.59 0.62
N LYS A 360 1.30 -8.64 0.68
CA LYS A 360 1.62 -7.22 0.52
C LYS A 360 2.34 -6.71 1.75
N ASN A 361 3.58 -6.25 1.58
CA ASN A 361 4.30 -5.56 2.65
C ASN A 361 3.71 -4.15 2.87
N GLN A 362 2.82 -4.01 3.84
CA GLN A 362 2.13 -2.75 4.10
C GLN A 362 3.09 -1.63 4.51
N GLN A 363 4.13 -1.92 5.30
CA GLN A 363 5.13 -0.92 5.71
C GLN A 363 5.87 -0.34 4.49
N LEU A 364 6.23 -1.19 3.52
CA LEU A 364 6.85 -0.77 2.26
C LEU A 364 5.87 0.06 1.42
N ILE A 365 4.61 -0.36 1.33
CA ILE A 365 3.54 0.36 0.62
C ILE A 365 3.34 1.76 1.23
N ASP A 366 3.25 1.85 2.55
CA ASP A 366 3.05 3.12 3.26
C ASP A 366 4.25 4.05 3.08
N LEU A 367 5.47 3.51 3.20
CA LEU A 367 6.70 4.26 2.97
C LEU A 367 6.75 4.79 1.53
N ARG A 368 6.51 3.93 0.54
CA ARG A 368 6.49 4.32 -0.88
C ARG A 368 5.37 5.31 -1.18
N THR A 369 4.22 5.19 -0.51
CA THR A 369 3.13 6.18 -0.60
C THR A 369 3.59 7.53 -0.09
N SER A 370 4.25 7.59 1.07
CA SER A 370 4.78 8.85 1.64
C SER A 370 5.91 9.47 0.82
N GLU A 371 6.66 8.63 0.10
CA GLU A 371 7.69 9.06 -0.84
C GLU A 371 7.07 9.76 -2.06
N LEU A 372 6.04 9.14 -2.64
CA LEU A 372 5.39 9.58 -3.88
C LEU A 372 4.35 10.69 -3.66
N TYR A 373 3.63 10.67 -2.54
CA TYR A 373 2.46 11.50 -2.32
C TYR A 373 2.45 12.19 -0.96
N ILE A 374 1.75 13.33 -0.91
CA ILE A 374 1.23 13.93 0.32
C ILE A 374 -0.29 13.79 0.29
N SER A 375 -0.90 13.33 1.37
CA SER A 375 -2.36 13.20 1.46
C SER A 375 -3.04 14.57 1.54
N GLY A 376 -4.24 14.68 0.97
CA GLY A 376 -5.10 15.86 1.10
C GLY A 376 -5.36 16.24 2.56
N SER A 377 -5.45 15.25 3.46
CA SER A 377 -5.63 15.49 4.90
C SER A 377 -4.50 16.30 5.55
N ILE A 378 -3.27 16.22 5.02
CA ILE A 378 -2.13 17.02 5.49
C ILE A 378 -2.07 18.33 4.70
N LEU A 379 -2.19 18.27 3.37
CA LEU A 379 -2.09 19.43 2.47
C LEU A 379 -3.08 20.52 2.85
N ASN A 380 -4.35 20.14 3.05
CA ASN A 380 -5.46 21.08 3.21
C ASN A 380 -5.49 21.66 4.63
N LYS A 381 -5.19 20.85 5.67
CA LYS A 381 -5.05 21.34 7.06
C LYS A 381 -3.92 22.35 7.23
N LEU A 382 -2.84 22.19 6.47
CA LEU A 382 -1.72 23.12 6.46
C LEU A 382 -1.93 24.30 5.50
N HIS A 383 -3.07 24.35 4.80
CA HIS A 383 -3.38 25.36 3.78
C HIS A 383 -2.22 25.56 2.80
N LEU A 384 -1.59 24.45 2.38
CA LEU A 384 -0.40 24.55 1.55
C LEU A 384 -0.76 25.18 0.19
N PRO A 385 0.11 26.06 -0.36
CA PRO A 385 -0.07 26.61 -1.70
C PRO A 385 -0.34 25.53 -2.74
N LEU A 386 -1.02 25.91 -3.82
CA LEU A 386 -1.07 25.05 -5.01
C LEU A 386 0.33 24.80 -5.56
N ALA A 387 0.57 23.57 -6.00
CA ALA A 387 1.85 23.11 -6.51
C ALA A 387 1.69 22.18 -7.72
N ASN A 388 2.73 22.13 -8.55
CA ASN A 388 2.82 21.17 -9.64
C ASN A 388 2.66 19.73 -9.11
N GLY A 389 1.77 18.95 -9.70
CA GLY A 389 1.46 17.59 -9.24
C GLY A 389 0.31 17.51 -8.24
N ASP A 390 -0.34 18.62 -7.86
CA ASP A 390 -1.59 18.55 -7.09
C ASP A 390 -2.66 17.77 -7.85
N ILE A 391 -3.40 16.94 -7.14
CA ILE A 391 -4.45 16.09 -7.71
C ILE A 391 -5.79 16.52 -7.13
N PHE A 392 -6.73 16.78 -8.03
CA PHE A 392 -8.07 17.24 -7.74
C PHE A 392 -9.08 16.18 -8.15
N GLU A 393 -10.06 15.95 -7.29
CA GLU A 393 -11.29 15.25 -7.66
C GLU A 393 -12.29 16.30 -8.18
N ILE A 394 -12.73 16.12 -9.42
CA ILE A 394 -13.70 16.99 -10.09
C ILE A 394 -14.83 16.12 -10.64
N LYS A 395 -16.06 16.30 -10.13
CA LYS A 395 -17.23 15.46 -10.46
C LYS A 395 -16.92 13.95 -10.40
N GLY A 396 -16.21 13.51 -9.35
CA GLY A 396 -15.85 12.11 -9.11
C GLY A 396 -14.72 11.55 -9.99
N LYS A 397 -13.97 12.39 -10.71
CA LYS A 397 -12.80 11.99 -11.51
C LYS A 397 -11.54 12.71 -11.04
N GLU A 398 -10.41 12.02 -11.01
CA GLU A 398 -9.13 12.60 -10.62
C GLU A 398 -8.42 13.28 -11.80
N TYR A 399 -7.89 14.48 -11.55
CA TYR A 399 -7.08 15.26 -12.48
C TYR A 399 -5.82 15.76 -11.79
N MET A 400 -4.67 15.63 -12.46
CA MET A 400 -3.39 16.18 -12.00
C MET A 400 -3.16 17.55 -12.61
N LEU A 401 -2.79 18.51 -11.77
CA LEU A 401 -2.33 19.83 -12.16
C LEU A 401 -0.86 19.78 -12.61
N LEU A 402 -0.61 20.13 -13.87
CA LEU A 402 0.74 20.28 -14.42
C LEU A 402 0.97 21.73 -14.84
N VAL A 403 1.66 22.49 -13.99
CA VAL A 403 1.98 23.89 -14.25
C VAL A 403 3.38 24.18 -13.73
N GLN A 404 4.15 24.99 -14.46
CA GLN A 404 5.48 25.38 -14.02
C GLN A 404 5.43 26.04 -12.63
N PRO A 405 6.30 25.65 -11.67
CA PRO A 405 6.26 26.19 -10.32
C PRO A 405 6.36 27.73 -10.23
N CYS A 406 7.11 28.36 -11.14
CA CYS A 406 7.21 29.82 -11.23
C CYS A 406 5.87 30.51 -11.53
N ASN A 407 4.99 29.85 -12.30
CA ASN A 407 3.66 30.36 -12.62
C ASN A 407 2.67 30.18 -11.47
N LEU A 408 2.91 29.20 -10.58
CA LEU A 408 2.05 28.96 -9.41
C LEU A 408 2.39 29.87 -8.22
N ALA A 409 3.64 30.33 -8.13
CA ALA A 409 4.13 31.13 -7.02
C ALA A 409 3.38 32.47 -6.89
N LEU A 410 2.88 32.77 -5.69
CA LEU A 410 2.25 34.05 -5.37
C LEU A 410 3.30 35.07 -4.93
N ARG A 411 3.17 36.29 -5.44
CA ARG A 411 3.94 37.45 -4.98
C ARG A 411 3.35 38.00 -3.68
N SER A 412 4.08 38.88 -3.00
CA SER A 412 3.60 39.56 -1.78
C SER A 412 2.30 40.37 -1.97
N THR A 413 1.93 40.67 -3.21
CA THR A 413 0.68 41.32 -3.62
C THR A 413 -0.53 40.40 -3.57
N GLY A 414 -0.36 39.08 -3.60
CA GLY A 414 -1.44 38.11 -3.78
C GLY A 414 -1.58 37.63 -5.23
N SER A 415 -0.93 38.29 -6.19
CA SER A 415 -0.98 37.95 -7.60
C SER A 415 0.19 37.07 -8.07
N ARG A 416 -0.04 36.32 -9.15
CA ARG A 416 0.98 35.53 -9.86
C ARG A 416 1.81 36.39 -10.81
N SER A 417 2.97 35.87 -11.24
CA SER A 417 3.72 36.51 -12.32
C SER A 417 2.90 36.55 -13.61
N ASN A 418 2.90 37.70 -14.29
CA ASN A 418 2.18 37.95 -15.54
C ASN A 418 0.68 37.62 -15.47
N GLU A 419 0.08 37.69 -14.28
CA GLU A 419 -1.34 37.37 -14.06
C GLU A 419 -1.73 35.98 -14.62
N TYR A 420 -0.78 35.04 -14.59
CA TYR A 420 -0.99 33.70 -15.11
C TYR A 420 -2.10 32.98 -14.36
N ASP A 421 -3.11 32.51 -15.10
CA ASP A 421 -4.31 31.88 -14.52
C ASP A 421 -4.65 30.52 -15.15
N ASN A 422 -3.85 30.01 -16.09
CA ASN A 422 -4.18 28.76 -16.79
C ASN A 422 -3.68 27.52 -16.03
N ALA A 423 -4.59 26.64 -15.62
CA ALA A 423 -4.28 25.35 -15.01
C ALA A 423 -4.43 24.22 -16.04
N PHE A 424 -3.36 23.50 -16.36
CA PHE A 424 -3.47 22.27 -17.15
C PHE A 424 -3.82 21.09 -16.23
N LEU A 425 -5.00 20.52 -16.42
CA LEU A 425 -5.56 19.42 -15.64
C LEU A 425 -5.61 18.16 -16.49
N LEU A 426 -4.78 17.18 -16.16
CA LEU A 426 -4.67 15.93 -16.89
C LEU A 426 -5.44 14.82 -16.16
N PRO A 427 -6.40 14.16 -16.79
CA PRO A 427 -7.14 13.09 -16.12
C PRO A 427 -6.23 11.90 -15.82
N ILE A 428 -6.39 11.36 -14.62
CA ILE A 428 -5.70 10.18 -14.15
C ILE A 428 -6.63 8.98 -14.31
N LYS A 429 -6.21 7.97 -15.09
CA LYS A 429 -7.03 6.78 -15.42
C LYS A 429 -6.19 5.51 -15.37
N LEU A 430 -6.86 4.37 -15.19
CA LEU A 430 -6.22 3.06 -15.28
C LEU A 430 -6.15 2.59 -16.74
N PHE A 431 -4.98 2.13 -17.17
CA PHE A 431 -4.73 1.53 -18.48
C PHE A 431 -4.02 0.19 -18.32
N LYS A 432 -4.07 -0.65 -19.35
CA LYS A 432 -3.20 -1.83 -19.41
C LYS A 432 -1.77 -1.41 -19.73
N LYS A 433 -0.78 -2.19 -19.28
CA LYS A 433 0.64 -1.83 -19.48
C LYS A 433 1.02 -1.75 -20.97
N GLU A 434 0.39 -2.56 -21.81
CA GLU A 434 0.60 -2.60 -23.26
C GLU A 434 0.01 -1.37 -23.97
N GLU A 435 -0.89 -0.62 -23.31
CA GLU A 435 -1.52 0.57 -23.88
C GLU A 435 -0.70 1.85 -23.66
N LEU A 436 0.45 1.76 -22.96
CA LEU A 436 1.36 2.87 -22.77
C LEU A 436 1.90 3.38 -24.10
N ASN A 437 1.86 4.69 -24.28
CA ASN A 437 2.36 5.35 -25.46
C ASN A 437 2.77 6.77 -25.10
N HIS A 438 3.08 7.55 -26.12
CA HIS A 438 3.54 8.92 -25.98
C HIS A 438 2.46 9.91 -25.44
N THR A 439 1.19 9.50 -25.27
CA THR A 439 0.12 10.30 -24.66
C THR A 439 -0.32 9.78 -23.29
N LYS A 440 0.12 8.59 -22.88
CA LYS A 440 -0.27 7.95 -21.62
C LYS A 440 0.98 7.66 -20.83
N HIS A 441 1.23 8.47 -19.81
CA HIS A 441 2.42 8.35 -18.97
C HIS A 441 2.05 7.83 -17.58
N GLU A 442 2.81 6.85 -17.11
CA GLU A 442 2.61 6.22 -15.80
C GLU A 442 2.72 7.26 -14.68
N VAL A 443 1.76 7.20 -13.75
CA VAL A 443 1.81 7.86 -12.45
C VAL A 443 2.08 6.77 -11.43
N HIS A 444 3.28 6.80 -10.84
CA HIS A 444 3.74 5.70 -10.00
C HIS A 444 2.84 5.54 -8.77
N THR A 445 2.41 4.30 -8.51
CA THR A 445 1.69 3.93 -7.30
C THR A 445 2.48 2.87 -6.51
N PRO A 446 2.28 2.78 -5.19
CA PRO A 446 2.95 1.77 -4.35
C PRO A 446 2.45 0.34 -4.63
N SER A 447 1.30 0.20 -5.29
CA SER A 447 0.65 -1.07 -5.60
C SER A 447 0.17 -1.01 -7.06
N ASN A 448 0.88 -1.70 -7.94
CA ASN A 448 0.35 -1.99 -9.27
C ASN A 448 -0.66 -3.14 -9.12
N ALA A 449 -1.94 -2.83 -9.31
CA ALA A 449 -2.96 -3.86 -9.44
C ALA A 449 -2.59 -4.76 -10.64
N SER A 450 -2.88 -6.06 -10.55
CA SER A 450 -2.52 -7.05 -11.56
C SER A 450 -2.96 -6.61 -12.97
N GLY A 451 -1.99 -6.22 -13.79
CA GLY A 451 -2.15 -5.88 -15.22
C GLY A 451 -2.62 -4.46 -15.55
N LYS A 452 -2.98 -3.63 -14.57
CA LYS A 452 -3.38 -2.22 -14.82
C LYS A 452 -2.48 -1.24 -14.07
N ILE A 453 -2.13 -0.16 -14.75
CA ILE A 453 -1.30 0.92 -14.23
C ILE A 453 -2.08 2.23 -14.28
N LEU A 454 -1.79 3.11 -13.33
CA LEU A 454 -2.38 4.44 -13.28
C LEU A 454 -1.57 5.35 -14.21
N CYS A 455 -2.23 6.07 -15.12
CA CYS A 455 -1.56 6.98 -16.05
C CYS A 455 -2.24 8.35 -16.10
N ALA A 456 -1.44 9.38 -16.30
CA ALA A 456 -1.91 10.69 -16.74
C ALA A 456 -2.10 10.64 -18.26
N HIS A 457 -3.31 10.96 -18.73
CA HIS A 457 -3.64 10.95 -20.15
C HIS A 457 -3.51 12.35 -20.73
N PHE A 458 -2.44 12.58 -21.48
CA PHE A 458 -2.04 13.88 -22.01
C PHE A 458 -3.01 14.41 -23.05
N SER A 459 -3.55 13.55 -23.92
CA SER A 459 -4.47 13.96 -24.99
C SER A 459 -5.83 14.45 -24.47
N ASP A 460 -6.24 14.06 -23.27
CA ASP A 460 -7.51 14.47 -22.66
C ASP A 460 -7.30 15.64 -21.66
N PHE A 461 -6.19 16.36 -21.74
CA PHE A 461 -5.95 17.49 -20.84
C PHE A 461 -7.03 18.56 -20.99
N LYS A 462 -7.33 19.23 -19.89
CA LYS A 462 -8.28 20.34 -19.83
C LYS A 462 -7.60 21.56 -19.24
N ILE A 463 -8.15 22.72 -19.55
CA ILE A 463 -7.69 23.99 -18.98
C ILE A 463 -8.76 24.47 -18.00
N LEU A 464 -8.35 24.96 -16.83
CA LEU A 464 -9.24 25.60 -15.86
C LEU A 464 -8.55 26.84 -15.30
N SER A 465 -9.30 27.84 -14.86
CA SER A 465 -8.71 28.97 -14.14
C SER A 465 -8.15 28.52 -12.77
N LEU A 466 -6.93 28.97 -12.46
CA LEU A 466 -6.29 28.72 -11.16
C LEU A 466 -7.07 29.38 -10.01
N ASN A 467 -7.83 30.45 -10.25
CA ASN A 467 -8.72 31.06 -9.25
C ASN A 467 -9.61 30.03 -8.55
N PHE A 468 -10.19 29.09 -9.31
CA PHE A 468 -11.11 28.08 -8.75
C PHE A 468 -10.36 26.98 -8.00
N LEU A 469 -9.16 26.62 -8.45
CA LEU A 469 -8.31 25.68 -7.72
C LEU A 469 -7.77 26.32 -6.43
N ASP A 470 -7.47 27.61 -6.43
CA ASP A 470 -6.96 28.36 -5.28
C ASP A 470 -7.93 28.34 -4.10
N LEU A 471 -9.24 28.28 -4.38
CA LEU A 471 -10.26 28.19 -3.33
C LEU A 471 -10.09 26.96 -2.43
N THR A 472 -9.48 25.89 -2.94
CA THR A 472 -9.16 24.69 -2.16
C THR A 472 -8.13 24.94 -1.06
N VAL A 473 -7.36 26.03 -1.15
CA VAL A 473 -6.34 26.38 -0.14
C VAL A 473 -6.98 26.98 1.11
N PHE A 474 -8.18 27.57 1.03
CA PHE A 474 -8.73 28.38 2.12
C PHE A 474 -9.53 27.61 3.18
N ASN A 475 -9.66 26.29 3.05
CA ASN A 475 -10.36 25.43 4.02
C ASN A 475 -9.64 24.10 4.22
N GLU A 476 -9.82 23.51 5.41
CA GLU A 476 -9.15 22.27 5.81
C GLU A 476 -9.63 21.03 5.03
N GLU A 477 -10.77 21.14 4.34
CA GLU A 477 -11.34 20.05 3.56
C GLU A 477 -10.82 20.00 2.12
N GLY A 478 -10.13 21.06 1.67
CA GLY A 478 -9.63 21.19 0.31
C GLY A 478 -10.72 21.39 -0.74
N ARG A 479 -11.92 21.86 -0.36
CA ARG A 479 -13.03 22.09 -1.29
C ARG A 479 -12.92 23.46 -1.95
N SER A 480 -13.31 23.57 -3.21
CA SER A 480 -13.36 24.87 -3.89
C SER A 480 -14.62 25.63 -3.48
N ILE A 481 -14.53 26.39 -2.38
CA ILE A 481 -15.66 27.10 -1.78
C ILE A 481 -15.23 28.52 -1.40
N ILE A 482 -16.13 29.49 -1.57
CA ILE A 482 -15.94 30.85 -1.10
C ILE A 482 -17.25 31.46 -0.60
N ASP A 483 -17.17 32.17 0.53
CA ASP A 483 -18.27 32.91 1.12
C ASP A 483 -18.22 34.37 0.65
N MET A 484 -19.25 34.80 -0.08
CA MET A 484 -19.33 36.15 -0.64
C MET A 484 -19.76 37.21 0.39
N LYS A 485 -20.23 36.81 1.58
CA LYS A 485 -20.56 37.72 2.68
C LYS A 485 -19.30 38.33 3.30
N ASN A 486 -18.20 37.59 3.29
CA ASN A 486 -16.96 37.93 3.98
C ASN A 486 -15.85 38.28 2.97
N PRO A 487 -15.56 39.58 2.75
CA PRO A 487 -14.59 40.00 1.75
C PRO A 487 -13.12 39.80 2.14
N GLN A 488 -12.87 39.45 3.40
CA GLN A 488 -11.54 39.17 3.91
C GLN A 488 -11.53 37.83 4.64
N LEU A 489 -10.45 37.08 4.43
CA LEU A 489 -10.25 35.81 5.10
C LEU A 489 -9.63 36.04 6.48
N VAL A 490 -10.43 35.83 7.52
CA VAL A 490 -9.98 35.87 8.92
C VAL A 490 -9.49 34.48 9.31
N ASN A 491 -8.22 34.19 9.00
CA ASN A 491 -7.57 32.94 9.37
C ASN A 491 -6.08 33.19 9.63
N ASP A 492 -5.61 32.98 10.85
CA ASP A 492 -4.22 33.30 11.23
C ASP A 492 -3.19 32.25 10.83
N VAL A 493 -3.62 31.07 10.38
CA VAL A 493 -2.72 30.02 9.89
C VAL A 493 -2.39 30.17 8.41
N ILE A 494 -3.16 30.96 7.67
CA ILE A 494 -2.94 31.20 6.23
C ILE A 494 -1.96 32.35 6.00
N HIS A 495 -0.95 32.08 5.17
CA HIS A 495 0.09 33.05 4.82
C HIS A 495 -0.48 34.31 4.13
N THR A 496 0.08 35.49 4.43
CA THR A 496 -0.47 36.80 4.03
C THR A 496 -0.79 36.98 2.53
N PRO A 497 0.07 36.56 1.57
CA PRO A 497 -0.24 36.59 0.15
C PRO A 497 -1.55 35.86 -0.20
N TRP A 498 -1.83 34.73 0.44
CA TRP A 498 -3.05 33.96 0.23
C TRP A 498 -4.30 34.69 0.76
N LYS A 499 -4.18 35.46 1.85
CA LYS A 499 -5.28 36.34 2.31
C LYS A 499 -5.62 37.42 1.27
N LYS A 500 -4.60 37.99 0.63
CA LYS A 500 -4.80 38.97 -0.47
C LYS A 500 -5.40 38.29 -1.70
N ARG A 501 -4.92 37.09 -2.03
CA ARG A 501 -5.44 36.27 -3.13
C ARG A 501 -6.91 35.93 -2.94
N TYR A 502 -7.34 35.58 -1.73
CA TYR A 502 -8.75 35.36 -1.41
C TYR A 502 -9.60 36.59 -1.78
N HIS A 503 -9.14 37.78 -1.41
CA HIS A 503 -9.84 39.03 -1.69
C HIS A 503 -9.87 39.35 -3.20
N GLU A 504 -8.81 39.08 -3.94
CA GLU A 504 -8.78 39.21 -5.41
C GLU A 504 -9.79 38.28 -6.09
N ILE A 505 -9.81 37.00 -5.69
CA ILE A 505 -10.77 36.02 -6.23
C ILE A 505 -12.20 36.45 -5.89
N GLN A 506 -12.46 36.85 -4.64
CA GLN A 506 -13.77 37.34 -4.24
C GLN A 506 -14.23 38.53 -5.10
N LYS A 507 -13.36 39.51 -5.35
CA LYS A 507 -13.65 40.64 -6.24
C LYS A 507 -14.02 40.20 -7.65
N SER A 508 -13.31 39.24 -8.23
CA SER A 508 -13.67 38.70 -9.55
C SER A 508 -15.03 38.00 -9.53
N LEU A 509 -15.37 37.30 -8.45
CA LEU A 509 -16.63 36.55 -8.33
C LEU A 509 -17.83 37.43 -7.99
N VAL A 510 -17.64 38.66 -7.49
CA VAL A 510 -18.75 39.62 -7.31
C VAL A 510 -19.40 39.97 -8.66
N VAL A 511 -18.61 40.10 -9.72
CA VAL A 511 -19.15 40.34 -11.07
C VAL A 511 -20.04 39.18 -11.49
N LEU A 512 -19.58 37.94 -11.27
CA LEU A 512 -20.35 36.74 -11.55
C LEU A 512 -21.62 36.65 -10.69
N GLU A 513 -21.52 36.90 -9.40
CA GLU A 513 -22.66 36.92 -8.46
C GLU A 513 -23.76 37.86 -8.96
N ASN A 514 -23.40 39.08 -9.37
CA ASN A 514 -24.34 40.05 -9.89
C ASN A 514 -25.00 39.59 -11.20
N THR A 515 -24.23 38.97 -12.09
CA THR A 515 -24.75 38.38 -13.34
C THR A 515 -25.74 37.26 -13.06
N ILE A 516 -25.42 36.34 -12.13
CA ILE A 516 -26.31 35.24 -11.74
C ILE A 516 -27.59 35.77 -11.09
N ASN A 517 -27.49 36.74 -10.18
CA ASN A 517 -28.65 37.34 -9.53
C ASN A 517 -29.57 38.03 -10.55
N SER A 518 -28.99 38.75 -11.52
CA SER A 518 -29.73 39.40 -12.60
C SER A 518 -30.42 38.37 -13.49
N PHE A 519 -29.74 37.27 -13.83
CA PHE A 519 -30.33 36.17 -14.57
C PHE A 519 -31.49 35.53 -13.81
N LYS A 520 -31.32 35.21 -12.52
CA LYS A 520 -32.36 34.61 -11.68
C LYS A 520 -33.60 35.49 -11.57
N TYR A 521 -33.41 36.80 -11.52
CA TYR A 521 -34.52 37.75 -11.58
C TYR A 521 -35.29 37.67 -12.91
N VAL A 522 -34.58 37.65 -14.05
CA VAL A 522 -35.18 37.50 -15.39
C VAL A 522 -35.86 36.14 -15.55
N GLU A 523 -35.21 35.06 -15.10
CA GLU A 523 -35.73 33.68 -15.11
C GLU A 523 -37.06 33.60 -14.37
N ASN A 524 -37.14 34.12 -13.14
CA ASN A 524 -38.38 34.13 -12.35
C ASN A 524 -39.51 34.88 -13.07
N ASN A 525 -39.21 36.03 -13.67
CA ASN A 525 -40.21 36.80 -14.43
C ASN A 525 -40.69 36.07 -15.68
N ILE A 526 -39.79 35.43 -16.43
CA ILE A 526 -40.15 34.65 -17.62
C ILE A 526 -40.97 33.41 -17.23
N ILE A 527 -40.59 32.69 -16.18
CA ILE A 527 -41.32 31.52 -15.69
C ILE A 527 -42.75 31.90 -15.29
N LEU A 528 -42.94 33.03 -14.60
CA LEU A 528 -44.27 33.55 -14.27
C LEU A 528 -45.12 33.83 -15.52
N GLN A 529 -44.54 34.47 -16.54
CA GLN A 529 -45.23 34.73 -17.80
C GLN A 529 -45.59 33.43 -18.54
N VAL A 530 -44.67 32.46 -18.58
CA VAL A 530 -44.92 31.14 -19.19
C VAL A 530 -46.03 30.41 -18.45
N SER A 531 -46.05 30.45 -17.11
CA SER A 531 -47.10 29.83 -16.31
C SER A 531 -48.48 30.47 -16.55
N GLN A 532 -48.54 31.79 -16.77
CA GLN A 532 -49.78 32.49 -17.14
C GLN A 532 -50.27 32.04 -18.52
N ILE A 533 -49.37 31.98 -19.50
CA ILE A 533 -49.69 31.48 -20.85
C ILE A 533 -50.17 30.02 -20.81
N ASP A 534 -49.51 29.17 -20.00
CA ASP A 534 -49.91 27.76 -19.85
C ASP A 534 -51.30 27.62 -19.22
N ALA A 535 -51.66 28.50 -18.27
CA ALA A 535 -53.02 28.56 -17.71
C ALA A 535 -54.06 28.99 -18.77
N GLU A 536 -53.77 30.02 -19.56
CA GLU A 536 -54.64 30.48 -20.66
C GLU A 536 -54.83 29.40 -21.73
N LEU A 537 -53.75 28.74 -22.12
CA LEU A 537 -53.78 27.62 -23.07
C LEU A 537 -54.62 26.46 -22.55
N LYS A 538 -54.63 26.20 -21.23
CA LYS A 538 -55.46 25.17 -20.61
C LYS A 538 -56.95 25.52 -20.68
N VAL A 539 -57.32 26.77 -20.41
CA VAL A 539 -58.71 27.26 -20.54
C VAL A 539 -59.18 27.15 -21.99
N LEU A 540 -58.35 27.56 -22.95
CA LEU A 540 -58.67 27.45 -24.38
C LEU A 540 -58.79 25.98 -24.82
N ALA A 541 -57.96 25.08 -24.27
CA ALA A 541 -58.05 23.65 -24.54
C ALA A 541 -59.36 23.02 -24.03
N GLU A 542 -59.92 23.52 -22.92
CA GLU A 542 -61.25 23.11 -22.46
C GLU A 542 -62.37 23.63 -23.38
N ALA A 543 -62.22 24.85 -23.92
CA ALA A 543 -63.17 25.42 -24.87
C ALA A 543 -63.22 24.66 -26.22
N LEU A 544 -62.14 23.96 -26.61
CA LEU A 544 -62.11 23.08 -27.79
C LEU A 544 -63.08 21.89 -27.71
N LYS A 545 -63.54 21.53 -26.51
CA LYS A 545 -64.55 20.46 -26.32
C LYS A 545 -65.94 20.89 -26.79
N SER A 546 -66.18 22.19 -27.02
CA SER A 546 -67.42 22.71 -27.58
C SER A 546 -67.29 22.96 -29.10
N PRO A 547 -68.13 22.35 -29.96
CA PRO A 547 -68.08 22.53 -31.41
C PRO A 547 -68.22 24.00 -31.85
N ALA A 548 -69.00 24.78 -31.10
CA ALA A 548 -69.29 26.18 -31.41
C ALA A 548 -68.11 27.14 -31.14
N LYS A 549 -67.17 26.76 -30.27
CA LYS A 549 -66.03 27.60 -29.86
C LYS A 549 -64.68 27.12 -30.41
N LYS A 550 -64.69 26.05 -31.23
CA LYS A 550 -63.49 25.35 -31.67
C LYS A 550 -62.57 26.19 -32.56
N GLU A 551 -63.12 26.87 -33.57
CA GLU A 551 -62.30 27.71 -34.48
C GLU A 551 -61.72 28.94 -33.77
N GLU A 552 -62.51 29.58 -32.90
CA GLU A 552 -62.08 30.74 -32.12
C GLU A 552 -60.98 30.37 -31.12
N ALA A 553 -61.15 29.25 -30.40
CA ALA A 553 -60.13 28.75 -29.48
C ALA A 553 -58.81 28.41 -30.22
N LEU A 554 -58.87 27.79 -31.40
CA LEU A 554 -57.67 27.46 -32.17
C LEU A 554 -56.90 28.71 -32.62
N ARG A 555 -57.61 29.75 -33.10
CA ARG A 555 -57.02 31.03 -33.51
C ARG A 555 -56.32 31.74 -32.34
N ASN A 556 -56.90 31.68 -31.15
CA ASN A 556 -56.34 32.32 -29.95
C ASN A 556 -55.17 31.53 -29.33
N MET A 557 -55.10 30.22 -29.53
CA MET A 557 -53.99 29.38 -29.02
C MET A 557 -52.66 29.58 -29.77
N GLN A 558 -52.70 29.84 -31.08
CA GLN A 558 -51.50 29.95 -31.90
C GLN A 558 -50.53 31.06 -31.46
N PRO A 559 -50.96 32.33 -31.28
CA PRO A 559 -50.06 33.39 -30.82
C PRO A 559 -49.51 33.16 -29.41
N LEU A 560 -50.30 32.52 -28.53
CA LEU A 560 -49.86 32.14 -27.18
C LEU A 560 -48.74 31.08 -27.22
N ARG A 561 -48.86 30.08 -28.10
CA ARG A 561 -47.81 29.06 -28.30
C ARG A 561 -46.52 29.67 -28.84
N GLU A 562 -46.62 30.60 -29.79
CA GLU A 562 -45.46 31.32 -30.35
C GLU A 562 -44.78 32.18 -29.28
N LYS A 563 -45.56 32.95 -28.51
CA LYS A 563 -45.04 33.76 -27.40
C LYS A 563 -44.35 32.90 -26.34
N ARG A 564 -44.97 31.78 -25.95
CA ARG A 564 -44.37 30.82 -25.01
C ARG A 564 -43.03 30.29 -25.52
N LYS A 565 -42.97 29.87 -26.79
CA LYS A 565 -41.74 29.38 -27.42
C LYS A 565 -40.66 30.45 -27.40
N HIS A 566 -40.97 31.67 -27.83
CA HIS A 566 -40.03 32.79 -27.83
C HIS A 566 -39.47 33.09 -26.44
N LEU A 567 -40.31 33.09 -25.41
CA LEU A 567 -39.88 33.31 -24.02
C LEU A 567 -38.90 32.23 -23.54
N ILE A 568 -39.18 30.96 -23.85
CA ILE A 568 -38.29 29.83 -23.49
C ILE A 568 -36.97 29.90 -24.25
N ASP A 569 -37.01 30.19 -25.55
CA ASP A 569 -35.80 30.30 -26.39
C ASP A 569 -34.93 31.50 -25.96
N HIS A 570 -35.57 32.62 -25.57
CA HIS A 570 -34.89 33.77 -25.00
C HIS A 570 -34.21 33.43 -23.67
N LEU A 571 -34.92 32.72 -22.77
CA LEU A 571 -34.36 32.28 -21.50
C LEU A 571 -33.11 31.40 -21.70
N LYS A 572 -33.18 30.42 -22.62
CA LYS A 572 -32.04 29.57 -22.97
C LYS A 572 -30.84 30.35 -23.52
N THR A 573 -31.11 31.40 -24.29
CA THR A 573 -30.07 32.27 -24.87
C THR A 573 -29.39 33.12 -23.80
N ILE A 574 -30.15 33.64 -22.83
CA ILE A 574 -29.55 34.38 -21.71
C ILE A 574 -28.79 33.40 -20.81
N GLU A 575 -29.37 32.23 -20.53
CA GLU A 575 -28.75 31.19 -19.72
C GLU A 575 -27.37 30.81 -20.28
N SER A 576 -27.23 30.58 -21.59
CA SER A 576 -25.92 30.29 -22.22
C SER A 576 -24.90 31.42 -22.08
N SER A 577 -25.33 32.69 -22.04
CA SER A 577 -24.44 33.83 -21.82
C SER A 577 -23.93 33.96 -20.37
N VAL A 578 -24.62 33.37 -19.40
CA VAL A 578 -24.18 33.30 -17.99
C VAL A 578 -23.21 32.12 -17.78
N TYR A 579 -23.30 31.10 -18.64
CA TYR A 579 -22.43 29.92 -18.61
C TYR A 579 -21.04 30.13 -19.21
N SER A 580 -20.82 31.16 -20.03
CA SER A 580 -19.57 31.37 -20.77
C SER A 580 -18.41 31.93 -19.91
N ILE A 581 -18.24 31.43 -18.68
CA ILE A 581 -17.00 31.61 -17.93
C ILE A 581 -16.04 30.53 -18.37
N ASP A 582 -14.84 30.95 -18.76
CA ASP A 582 -13.87 30.14 -19.48
C ASP A 582 -13.69 28.72 -18.89
N ASN A 583 -13.93 27.74 -19.77
CA ASN A 583 -13.57 26.32 -19.64
C ASN A 583 -14.33 25.45 -18.62
N PHE A 584 -15.33 25.98 -17.90
CA PHE A 584 -16.17 25.18 -16.97
C PHE A 584 -17.04 24.13 -17.67
N GLU A 585 -17.47 24.43 -18.90
CA GLU A 585 -18.26 23.52 -19.73
C GLU A 585 -17.55 22.18 -19.97
N THR A 586 -16.21 22.20 -20.12
CA THR A 586 -15.41 20.99 -20.34
C THR A 586 -15.47 20.01 -19.17
N PHE A 587 -15.77 20.49 -17.97
CA PHE A 587 -15.92 19.70 -16.75
C PHE A 587 -17.39 19.43 -16.39
N LYS A 588 -18.35 19.95 -17.15
CA LYS A 588 -19.78 19.92 -16.83
C LYS A 588 -20.08 20.52 -15.45
N ILE A 589 -19.38 21.59 -15.09
CA ILE A 589 -19.67 22.36 -13.88
C ILE A 589 -20.56 23.53 -14.28
N SER A 590 -21.74 23.62 -13.67
CA SER A 590 -22.70 24.70 -13.91
C SER A 590 -22.48 25.83 -12.90
N ASN A 591 -22.27 27.06 -13.38
CA ASN A 591 -22.14 28.23 -12.51
C ASN A 591 -23.42 28.51 -11.72
N LEU A 592 -24.59 28.28 -12.33
CA LEU A 592 -25.89 28.47 -11.72
C LEU A 592 -26.15 27.48 -10.58
N GLU A 593 -25.71 26.23 -10.73
CA GLU A 593 -25.79 25.21 -9.67
C GLU A 593 -24.72 25.40 -8.59
N SER A 594 -23.60 26.04 -8.94
CA SER A 594 -22.48 26.27 -8.03
C SER A 594 -22.71 27.45 -7.07
N TYR A 595 -23.77 28.25 -7.25
CA TYR A 595 -24.04 29.43 -6.42
C TYR A 595 -25.31 29.27 -5.58
N ASP A 596 -25.14 29.27 -4.26
CA ASP A 596 -26.24 29.34 -3.30
C ASP A 596 -26.59 30.81 -3.03
N ILE A 597 -27.72 31.25 -3.60
CA ILE A 597 -28.23 32.63 -3.46
C ILE A 597 -28.58 32.96 -2.01
N ALA A 598 -29.16 32.02 -1.26
CA ALA A 598 -29.64 32.27 0.09
C ALA A 598 -28.46 32.47 1.05
N ASN A 599 -27.41 31.67 0.88
CA ASN A 599 -26.22 31.76 1.72
C ASN A 599 -25.13 32.67 1.14
N ARG A 600 -25.25 33.09 -0.12
CA ARG A 600 -24.23 33.81 -0.90
C ARG A 600 -22.89 33.07 -0.91
N ILE A 601 -22.93 31.79 -1.23
CA ILE A 601 -21.75 30.90 -1.26
C ILE A 601 -21.58 30.33 -2.66
N PHE A 602 -20.36 30.40 -3.19
CA PHE A 602 -19.98 29.58 -4.34
C PHE A 602 -19.34 28.28 -3.85
N SER A 603 -19.79 27.15 -4.39
CA SER A 603 -19.22 25.83 -4.17
C SER A 603 -19.05 25.15 -5.53
N PHE A 604 -17.81 25.01 -5.97
CA PHE A 604 -17.46 24.30 -7.18
C PHE A 604 -17.13 22.86 -6.81
N ASP A 605 -17.64 21.89 -7.57
CA ASP A 605 -17.43 20.44 -7.34
C ASP A 605 -15.98 20.00 -7.62
N ILE A 606 -15.04 20.60 -6.89
CA ILE A 606 -13.60 20.46 -7.00
C ILE A 606 -13.07 20.27 -5.59
N LYS A 607 -12.30 19.20 -5.37
CA LYS A 607 -11.64 18.91 -4.11
C LYS A 607 -10.18 18.53 -4.32
N ARG A 608 -9.25 19.18 -3.62
CA ARG A 608 -7.83 18.77 -3.59
C ARG A 608 -7.66 17.54 -2.71
N VAL A 609 -7.24 16.42 -3.30
CA VAL A 609 -7.24 15.10 -2.64
C VAL A 609 -5.86 14.57 -2.29
N LYS A 610 -4.83 14.92 -3.06
CA LYS A 610 -3.43 14.50 -2.83
C LYS A 610 -2.47 15.36 -3.66
N HIS A 611 -1.17 15.23 -3.40
CA HIS A 611 -0.12 15.90 -4.15
C HIS A 611 0.93 14.88 -4.56
N TYR A 612 1.22 14.78 -5.85
CA TYR A 612 2.30 13.96 -6.39
C TYR A 612 3.61 14.75 -6.31
N LYS A 613 4.59 14.21 -5.58
CA LYS A 613 5.78 14.95 -5.17
C LYS A 613 6.83 15.04 -6.27
N SER A 614 7.62 16.12 -6.23
CA SER A 614 8.92 16.20 -6.93
C SER A 614 9.86 15.09 -6.45
N PRO A 615 10.68 14.47 -7.34
CA PRO A 615 10.91 14.83 -8.74
C PRO A 615 9.88 14.27 -9.73
N TYR A 616 8.93 13.45 -9.28
CA TYR A 616 8.04 12.71 -10.17
C TYR A 616 7.02 13.60 -10.89
N SER A 617 6.44 14.58 -10.21
CA SER A 617 5.56 15.56 -10.85
C SER A 617 6.30 16.49 -11.80
N ASP A 618 7.57 16.79 -11.55
CA ASP A 618 8.40 17.64 -12.41
C ASP A 618 8.77 16.90 -13.71
N ASP A 619 9.15 15.62 -13.62
CA ASP A 619 9.37 14.76 -14.79
C ASP A 619 8.09 14.61 -15.64
N LEU A 620 6.94 14.44 -14.99
CA LEU A 620 5.66 14.35 -15.71
C LEU A 620 5.29 15.67 -16.40
N LEU A 621 5.52 16.81 -15.73
CA LEU A 621 5.37 18.14 -16.34
C LEU A 621 6.30 18.30 -17.55
N GLN A 622 7.57 17.91 -17.44
CA GLN A 622 8.51 18.00 -18.55
C GLN A 622 8.04 17.18 -19.76
N LYS A 623 7.59 15.94 -19.52
CA LYS A 623 7.01 15.09 -20.57
C LYS A 623 5.76 15.70 -21.20
N PHE A 624 4.90 16.33 -20.40
CA PHE A 624 3.73 17.02 -20.90
C PHE A 624 4.08 18.26 -21.75
N MET A 625 5.06 19.06 -21.32
CA MET A 625 5.53 20.20 -22.11
C MET A 625 6.12 19.75 -23.45
N LEU A 626 6.88 18.64 -23.47
CA LEU A 626 7.39 18.03 -24.70
C LEU A 626 6.27 17.51 -25.60
N TYR A 627 5.17 17.01 -25.02
CA TYR A 627 3.97 16.62 -25.76
C TYR A 627 3.29 17.82 -26.43
N LEU A 628 3.17 18.94 -25.72
CA LEU A 628 2.60 20.18 -26.27
C LEU A 628 3.48 20.83 -27.35
N SER A 629 4.81 20.66 -27.26
CA SER A 629 5.77 21.26 -28.19
C SER A 629 6.10 20.38 -29.42
N ARG A 630 5.27 19.40 -29.75
CA ARG A 630 5.56 18.50 -30.88
C ARG A 630 5.40 19.21 -32.21
N ASN A 631 6.42 19.06 -33.05
CA ASN A 631 6.36 19.47 -34.44
C ASN A 631 5.58 18.41 -35.23
N ALA A 632 4.67 18.86 -36.10
CA ALA A 632 4.15 18.02 -37.16
C ALA A 632 5.29 17.78 -38.15
N PHE A 633 5.80 16.55 -38.23
CA PHE A 633 6.64 16.15 -39.35
C PHE A 633 5.74 15.94 -40.57
N GLU A 634 6.25 16.26 -41.76
CA GLU A 634 5.53 15.96 -43.00
C GLU A 634 5.20 14.47 -43.06
N HIS A 635 3.99 14.16 -43.54
CA HIS A 635 3.58 12.77 -43.73
C HIS A 635 4.55 12.12 -44.71
N ASP A 636 5.13 10.98 -44.32
CA ASP A 636 5.93 10.18 -45.22
C ASP A 636 5.03 9.72 -46.38
N PHE A 637 5.39 10.10 -47.61
CA PHE A 637 4.63 9.69 -48.81
C PHE A 637 4.73 8.19 -49.09
N THR A 638 5.53 7.44 -48.31
CA THR A 638 5.71 6.00 -48.44
C THR A 638 4.99 5.17 -47.35
N SER A 639 4.33 5.82 -46.37
CA SER A 639 3.57 5.15 -45.29
C SER A 639 2.12 4.86 -45.64
#